data_AF-A0A6A3MTX4-F1
#
_entry.id   AF-A0A6A3MTX4-F1
#
_cell.length_a   1.000
_cell.length_b   1.000
_cell.length_c   1.000
_cell.angle_alpha   90.00
_cell.angle_beta   90.00
_cell.angle_gamma   90.00
#
_symmetry.space_group_name_H-M   'P 1'
#
loop_
_entity.id
_entity.type
_entity.pdbx_description
1 polymer ?
#
loop_
_entity_poly.entity_id
_entity_poly.type
_entity_poly.pdbx_seq_one_letter_code
_entity_poly.pdbx_strand_id
1 'polypeptide(L)'
;MGANGQAVQTNNNKKVKLLNKKRAEIRNQKKVAVLQKGKRTVLRKPRPSKKKLQKDAKRHRIYVDGEKAKLLKSGLVTEDDIKKLEAEKGDDKASDEAKADAAMDVEE
;
A
#
# COMPACT_ATOMS: atom_id res chain seq x y z
N MET A 1 2.92 17.42 54.93
CA MET A 1 2.21 16.84 53.75
C MET A 1 1.85 15.41 54.09
N GLY A 2 0.56 15.10 54.25
CA GLY A 2 0.11 13.80 54.77
C GLY A 2 0.44 12.61 53.86
N ALA A 3 0.48 11.41 54.44
CA ALA A 3 0.88 10.13 53.83
C ALA A 3 0.25 9.83 52.45
N ASN A 4 -0.92 10.41 52.15
CA ASN A 4 -1.62 10.25 50.88
C ASN A 4 -0.92 10.93 49.69
N GLY A 5 -0.17 12.02 49.91
CA GLY A 5 0.56 12.71 48.83
C GLY A 5 1.71 11.89 48.26
N GLN A 6 2.41 11.15 49.13
CA GLN A 6 3.56 10.33 48.75
C GLN A 6 3.14 9.06 48.00
N ALA A 7 2.01 8.45 48.37
CA ALA A 7 1.43 7.33 47.63
C ALA A 7 0.97 7.75 46.21
N VAL A 8 0.35 8.92 46.07
CA VAL A 8 -0.06 9.45 44.75
C VAL A 8 1.16 9.76 43.87
N GLN A 9 2.19 10.40 44.42
CA GLN A 9 3.44 10.70 43.70
C GLN A 9 4.18 9.43 43.25
N THR A 10 4.28 8.41 44.11
CA THR A 10 4.93 7.14 43.76
C THR A 10 4.17 6.38 42.68
N ASN A 11 2.84 6.35 42.73
CA ASN A 11 2.02 5.73 41.69
C ASN A 11 2.09 6.48 40.35
N ASN A 12 2.12 7.81 40.38
CA ASN A 12 2.35 8.62 39.19
C ASN A 12 3.72 8.34 38.57
N ASN A 13 4.78 8.22 39.38
CA ASN A 13 6.11 7.86 38.91
C ASN A 13 6.16 6.46 38.29
N LYS A 14 5.46 5.48 38.88
CA LYS A 14 5.31 4.13 38.29
C LYS A 14 4.60 4.18 36.94
N LYS A 15 3.53 4.96 36.81
CA LYS A 15 2.80 5.16 35.55
C LYS A 15 3.68 5.77 34.47
N VAL A 16 4.47 6.79 34.79
CA VAL A 16 5.40 7.43 33.85
C VAL A 16 6.49 6.45 33.39
N LYS A 17 7.09 5.69 34.31
CA LYS A 17 8.08 4.64 33.96
C LYS A 17 7.49 3.60 33.01
N LEU A 18 6.25 3.15 33.27
CA LEU A 18 5.56 2.20 32.42
C LEU A 18 5.28 2.78 31.01
N LEU A 19 4.85 4.04 30.91
CA LEU A 19 4.66 4.72 29.62
C LEU A 19 5.97 4.86 28.85
N ASN A 20 7.06 5.20 29.53
CA ASN A 20 8.38 5.29 28.90
C ASN A 20 8.85 3.93 28.36
N LYS A 21 8.61 2.84 29.11
CA LYS A 21 8.90 1.47 28.65
C LYS A 21 8.08 1.11 27.40
N LYS A 22 6.77 1.36 27.40
CA LYS A 22 5.88 1.13 26.23
C LYS A 22 6.31 1.96 25.01
N ARG A 23 6.67 3.23 25.21
CA ARG A 23 7.18 4.11 24.14
C ARG A 23 8.51 3.64 23.59
N ALA A 24 9.40 3.07 24.42
CA ALA A 24 10.65 2.47 23.97
C ALA A 24 10.42 1.22 23.13
N GLU A 25 9.50 0.35 23.53
CA GLU A 25 9.12 -0.84 22.78
C GLU A 25 8.60 -0.50 21.38
N ILE A 26 7.68 0.47 21.27
CA ILE A 26 7.17 0.95 19.97
C ILE A 26 8.30 1.51 19.10
N ARG A 27 9.25 2.26 19.68
CA ARG A 27 10.41 2.78 18.94
C ARG A 27 11.30 1.64 18.44
N ASN A 28 11.52 0.60 19.25
CA ASN A 28 12.31 -0.57 18.85
C ASN A 28 11.61 -1.37 17.74
N GLN A 29 10.30 -1.62 17.86
CA GLN A 29 9.51 -2.24 16.80
C GLN A 29 9.57 -1.44 15.49
N LYS A 30 9.47 -0.10 15.57
CA LYS A 30 9.64 0.78 14.39
C LYS A 30 11.04 0.67 13.79
N LYS A 31 12.10 0.64 14.60
CA LYS A 31 13.48 0.46 14.12
C LYS A 31 13.66 -0.87 13.39
N VAL A 32 13.19 -1.98 13.96
CA VAL A 32 13.23 -3.30 13.34
C VAL A 32 12.44 -3.32 12.02
N ALA A 33 11.25 -2.71 11.99
CA ALA A 33 10.46 -2.62 10.78
C ALA A 33 11.16 -1.80 9.68
N VAL A 34 11.87 -0.73 10.04
CA VAL A 34 12.68 0.06 9.09
C VAL A 34 13.90 -0.73 8.60
N LEU A 35 14.57 -1.51 9.45
CA LEU A 35 15.67 -2.37 9.03
C LEU A 35 15.21 -3.46 8.06
N GLN A 36 14.05 -4.09 8.31
CA GLN A 36 13.54 -5.18 7.49
C GLN A 36 12.90 -4.72 6.17
N LYS A 37 12.25 -3.55 6.15
CA LYS A 37 11.40 -3.10 5.03
C LYS A 37 11.85 -1.77 4.42
N GLY A 38 12.95 -1.20 4.88
CA GLY A 38 13.44 0.13 4.50
C GLY A 38 12.70 1.29 5.17
N LYS A 39 13.25 2.50 5.02
CA LYS A 39 12.58 3.74 5.45
C LYS A 39 11.38 3.99 4.54
N ARG A 40 10.16 4.02 5.09
CA ARG A 40 8.98 4.44 4.32
C ARG A 40 9.02 5.96 4.15
N THR A 41 9.55 6.41 3.02
CA THR A 41 9.68 7.83 2.63
C THR A 41 8.34 8.47 2.28
N VAL A 42 7.35 7.68 1.86
CA VAL A 42 6.01 8.14 1.47
C VAL A 42 4.93 7.37 2.23
N LEU A 43 3.89 8.08 2.65
CA LEU A 43 2.66 7.51 3.20
C LEU A 43 1.91 6.77 2.09
N ARG A 44 2.36 5.56 1.73
CA ARG A 44 1.71 4.76 0.67
C ARG A 44 0.26 4.49 1.08
N LYS A 45 -0.66 4.68 0.13
CA LYS A 45 -2.05 4.22 0.27
C LYS A 45 -2.03 2.74 0.67
N PRO A 46 -2.88 2.31 1.61
CA PRO A 46 -2.92 0.92 2.01
C PRO A 46 -3.24 0.05 0.79
N ARG A 47 -2.57 -1.10 0.69
CA ARG A 47 -2.86 -2.08 -0.37
C ARG A 47 -4.35 -2.44 -0.31
N PRO A 48 -5.06 -2.52 -1.44
CA PRO A 48 -6.47 -2.87 -1.45
C PRO A 48 -6.69 -4.26 -0.86
N SER A 49 -7.83 -4.46 -0.20
CA SER A 49 -8.17 -5.75 0.40
C SER A 49 -8.44 -6.82 -0.65
N LYS A 50 -8.28 -8.10 -0.29
CA LYS A 50 -8.59 -9.24 -1.17
C LYS A 50 -10.03 -9.17 -1.71
N LYS A 51 -10.99 -8.73 -0.88
CA LYS A 51 -12.40 -8.55 -1.29
C LYS A 51 -12.56 -7.44 -2.33
N LYS A 52 -11.81 -6.33 -2.19
CA LYS A 52 -11.84 -5.23 -3.17
C LYS A 52 -11.27 -5.70 -4.52
N LEU A 53 -10.12 -6.36 -4.48
CA LEU A 53 -9.49 -6.95 -5.68
C LEU A 53 -10.43 -7.92 -6.42
N GLN A 54 -11.14 -8.79 -5.69
CA GLN A 54 -12.11 -9.71 -6.29
C GLN A 54 -13.30 -8.97 -6.95
N LYS A 55 -13.81 -7.92 -6.31
CA LYS A 55 -14.90 -7.10 -6.88
C LYS A 55 -14.45 -6.37 -8.13
N ASP A 56 -13.25 -5.78 -8.11
CA ASP A 56 -12.69 -5.04 -9.24
C ASP A 56 -12.40 -5.98 -10.42
N ALA A 57 -11.86 -7.18 -10.17
CA ALA A 57 -11.69 -8.21 -11.19
C ALA A 57 -13.02 -8.68 -11.80
N LYS A 58 -14.07 -8.84 -10.98
CA LYS A 58 -15.41 -9.18 -11.48
C LYS A 58 -15.99 -8.05 -12.35
N ARG A 59 -15.86 -6.80 -11.92
CA ARG A 59 -16.30 -5.62 -12.68
C ARG A 59 -15.56 -5.50 -14.00
N HIS A 60 -14.25 -5.71 -13.99
CA HIS A 60 -13.42 -5.73 -15.19
C HIS A 60 -13.93 -6.77 -16.19
N ARG A 61 -14.16 -8.01 -15.74
CA ARG A 61 -14.68 -9.08 -16.61
C ARG A 61 -16.02 -8.75 -17.25
N ILE A 62 -16.95 -8.20 -16.47
CA ILE A 62 -18.29 -7.88 -16.97
C ILE A 62 -18.24 -6.73 -17.95
N TYR A 63 -17.47 -5.68 -17.64
CA TYR A 63 -17.45 -4.45 -18.41
C TYR A 63 -16.48 -4.56 -19.59
N VAL A 64 -15.18 -4.74 -19.32
CA VAL A 64 -14.14 -4.71 -20.34
C VAL A 64 -14.20 -5.94 -21.24
N ASP A 65 -14.20 -7.14 -20.66
CA ASP A 65 -14.16 -8.36 -21.47
C ASP A 65 -15.52 -8.59 -22.17
N GLY A 66 -16.62 -8.22 -21.51
CA GLY A 66 -17.95 -8.23 -22.11
C GLY A 66 -18.10 -7.25 -23.28
N GLU A 67 -17.56 -6.04 -23.18
CA GLU A 67 -17.57 -5.07 -24.28
C GLU A 67 -16.66 -5.50 -25.44
N LYS A 68 -15.45 -6.00 -25.16
CA LYS A 68 -14.56 -6.57 -26.18
C LYS A 68 -15.26 -7.67 -26.99
N ALA A 69 -15.95 -8.59 -26.30
CA ALA A 69 -16.68 -9.66 -26.96
C ALA A 69 -17.82 -9.15 -27.86
N LYS A 70 -18.52 -8.07 -27.45
CA LYS A 70 -19.55 -7.44 -28.28
C LYS A 70 -18.96 -6.78 -29.52
N LEU A 71 -17.84 -6.08 -29.38
CA LEU A 71 -17.16 -5.40 -30.48
C LEU A 71 -16.59 -6.38 -31.53
N LEU A 72 -16.05 -7.51 -31.07
CA LEU A 72 -15.63 -8.62 -31.94
C LEU A 72 -16.84 -9.22 -32.66
N LYS A 73 -17.93 -9.47 -31.94
CA LYS A 73 -19.16 -10.04 -32.53
C LYS A 73 -19.82 -9.11 -33.54
N SER A 74 -19.73 -7.78 -33.35
CA SER A 74 -20.25 -6.80 -34.30
C SER A 74 -19.33 -6.59 -35.51
N GLY A 75 -18.13 -7.19 -35.53
CA GLY A 75 -17.16 -7.04 -36.62
C GLY A 75 -16.59 -5.62 -36.77
N LEU A 76 -16.76 -4.77 -35.74
CA LEU A 76 -16.24 -3.41 -35.74
C LEU A 76 -14.73 -3.38 -35.47
N VAL A 77 -14.21 -4.40 -34.81
CA VAL A 77 -12.82 -4.50 -34.38
C VAL A 77 -12.34 -5.92 -34.67
N THR A 78 -11.13 -6.07 -35.22
CA THR A 78 -10.51 -7.39 -35.40
C THR A 78 -9.69 -7.78 -34.17
N GLU A 79 -9.42 -9.07 -34.00
CA GLU A 79 -8.55 -9.54 -32.91
C GLU A 79 -7.15 -8.90 -32.96
N ASP A 80 -6.67 -8.55 -34.15
CA ASP A 80 -5.38 -7.91 -34.35
C ASP A 80 -5.38 -6.43 -33.95
N ASP A 81 -6.52 -5.74 -34.11
CA ASP A 81 -6.68 -4.35 -33.64
C ASP A 81 -6.74 -4.29 -32.12
N ILE A 82 -7.38 -5.27 -31.46
CA ILE A 82 -7.38 -5.36 -29.99
C ILE A 82 -5.96 -5.60 -29.48
N LYS A 83 -5.20 -6.48 -30.13
CA LYS A 83 -3.79 -6.74 -29.75
C LYS A 83 -2.91 -5.51 -29.91
N LYS A 84 -3.06 -4.73 -30.99
CA LYS A 84 -2.34 -3.46 -31.17
C LYS A 84 -2.69 -2.46 -30.07
N LEU A 85 -3.97 -2.30 -29.76
CA LEU A 85 -4.43 -1.40 -28.68
C LEU A 85 -4.01 -1.86 -27.28
N GLU A 86 -3.87 -3.17 -27.05
CA GLU A 86 -3.33 -3.70 -25.80
C GLU A 86 -1.82 -3.51 -25.67
N ALA A 87 -1.09 -3.62 -26.79
CA ALA A 87 0.34 -3.33 -26.85
C ALA A 87 0.62 -1.84 -26.61
N GLU A 88 -0.14 -0.94 -27.23
CA GLU A 88 -0.02 0.52 -27.03
C GLU A 88 -0.37 0.93 -25.58
N LYS A 89 -1.36 0.28 -24.96
CA LYS A 89 -1.68 0.52 -23.52
C LYS A 89 -0.61 0.02 -22.55
N GLY A 90 0.30 -0.85 -23.00
CA GLY A 90 1.47 -1.27 -22.23
C GLY A 90 2.42 -0.11 -21.94
N ASP A 91 2.56 0.82 -22.88
CA ASP A 91 3.46 1.97 -22.75
C ASP A 91 2.86 3.09 -21.86
N ASP A 92 1.54 3.27 -21.86
CA ASP A 92 0.88 4.31 -21.06
C ASP A 92 0.61 3.91 -19.59
N LYS A 93 0.66 2.61 -19.24
CA LYS A 93 0.59 2.17 -17.84
C LYS A 93 1.96 1.97 -17.19
N ALA A 94 3.01 1.83 -17.98
CA ALA A 94 4.38 1.85 -17.47
C ALA A 94 4.81 3.28 -17.07
N SER A 95 4.20 4.32 -17.65
CA SER A 95 4.64 5.70 -17.43
C SER A 95 4.29 6.29 -16.04
N ASP A 96 3.27 5.75 -15.35
CA ASP A 96 2.81 6.28 -14.04
C ASP A 96 3.17 5.39 -12.83
N GLU A 97 3.44 4.10 -13.02
CA GLU A 97 3.89 3.21 -11.93
C GLU A 97 5.34 2.72 -12.08
N ALA A 98 5.92 2.64 -13.29
CA ALA A 98 7.29 2.15 -13.48
C ALA A 98 8.38 3.24 -13.35
N LYS A 99 8.03 4.53 -13.52
CA LYS A 99 8.97 5.63 -13.22
C LYS A 99 9.32 5.78 -11.74
N ALA A 100 8.52 5.21 -10.84
CA ALA A 100 8.78 5.31 -9.40
C ALA A 100 9.69 4.19 -8.84
N ASP A 101 9.79 3.04 -9.53
CA ASP A 101 10.61 1.89 -9.09
C ASP A 101 11.95 1.79 -9.86
N ALA A 102 12.06 2.33 -11.08
CA ALA A 102 13.29 2.25 -11.88
C ALA A 102 14.36 3.32 -11.55
N ALA A 103 14.08 4.28 -10.66
CA ALA A 103 14.99 5.39 -10.35
C ALA A 103 15.83 5.19 -9.07
N MET A 104 15.81 4.01 -8.44
CA MET A 104 16.46 3.79 -7.13
C MET A 104 17.41 2.59 -7.06
N ASP A 105 17.89 2.09 -8.19
CA ASP A 105 18.93 1.04 -8.24
C ASP A 105 20.09 1.46 -9.15
N VAL A 106 20.71 2.61 -8.86
CA VAL A 106 22.12 2.90 -9.17
C VAL A 106 22.63 3.86 -8.09
N GLU A 107 23.40 3.36 -7.13
CA GLU A 107 24.76 3.84 -6.84
C GLU A 107 25.42 2.99 -5.74
N GLU A 108 26.74 2.89 -5.92
CA GLU A 108 27.78 2.12 -5.22
C GLU A 108 27.99 2.52 -3.75
#